data_AF-A0A1I8EE06-F1
#
_entry.id   AF-A0A1I8EE06-F1
#
_cell.length_a   1.000
_cell.length_b   1.000
_cell.length_c   1.000
_cell.angle_alpha   90.00
_cell.angle_beta   90.00
_cell.angle_gamma   90.00
#
_symmetry.space_group_name_H-M   'P 1'
#
loop_
_entity.id
_entity.type
_entity.pdbx_description
1 polymer ?
#
loop_
_entity_poly.entity_id
_entity_poly.type
_entity_poly.pdbx_seq_one_letter_code
_entity_poly.pdbx_strand_id
1 'polypeptide(L)'
;MIMELEPNHLGIVIDSELKTNNVTALLHLLFTLRRKVEQLFIDSPIIELLVAQINKEQINILIEMVSLSRKVNCCRGATRNQQLKLTPLHRIYFPDTPFFPNLKKLSIISKANQLQHLSRLLGYAVSVDLLYHVEQMDLLCLKILIGNIWARPTKFRLFKHLTRFRQWTEADMLGERYFQQFTTMRKRSRNLSYCL
;
A
#
# COMPACT_ATOMS: atom_id res chain seq x y z
N MET A 1 18.46 1.90 -0.32
CA MET A 1 17.30 1.28 0.37
C MET A 1 17.80 0.80 1.70
N ILE A 2 17.15 1.21 2.79
CA ILE A 2 17.48 0.78 4.15
C ILE A 2 16.31 -0.06 4.66
N MET A 3 16.64 -1.17 5.31
CA MET A 3 15.66 -2.09 5.87
C MET A 3 16.02 -2.39 7.32
N GLU A 4 15.00 -2.36 8.17
CA GLU A 4 15.08 -2.72 9.57
C GLU A 4 14.07 -3.85 9.82
N LEU A 5 14.56 -4.99 10.32
CA LEU A 5 13.76 -6.18 10.58
C LEU A 5 13.91 -6.56 12.04
N GLU A 6 12.81 -6.55 12.77
CA GLU A 6 12.70 -7.05 14.15
C GLU A 6 11.58 -8.13 14.18
N PRO A 7 11.43 -8.91 15.27
CA PRO A 7 10.39 -9.94 15.35
C PRO A 7 9.00 -9.34 15.07
N ASN A 8 8.35 -9.73 13.97
CA ASN A 8 7.05 -9.22 13.48
C ASN A 8 7.00 -7.75 13.02
N HIS A 9 8.14 -7.04 12.99
CA HIS A 9 8.21 -5.64 12.55
C HIS A 9 9.04 -5.51 11.28
N LEU A 10 8.54 -4.75 10.32
CA LEU A 10 9.24 -4.47 9.06
C LEU A 10 9.26 -2.97 8.79
N GLY A 11 10.46 -2.40 8.81
CA GLY A 11 10.74 -1.02 8.41
C GLY A 11 11.43 -0.97 7.04
N ILE A 12 10.88 -0.20 6.11
CA ILE A 12 11.46 -0.03 4.77
C ILE A 12 11.50 1.45 4.41
N VAL A 13 12.71 1.92 4.11
CA VAL A 13 12.97 3.29 3.67
C VAL A 13 13.70 3.27 2.33
N ILE A 14 13.23 4.09 1.39
CA ILE A 14 13.81 4.19 0.05
C ILE A 14 14.80 5.37 -0.03
N ASP A 15 15.93 5.11 -0.68
CA ASP A 15 16.87 6.13 -1.11
C ASP A 15 16.44 6.71 -2.47
N SER A 16 16.75 7.97 -2.76
CA SER A 16 16.34 8.68 -3.99
C SER A 16 16.79 8.00 -5.29
N GLU A 17 17.82 7.15 -5.25
CA GLU A 17 18.39 6.46 -6.42
C GLU A 17 17.96 4.98 -6.52
N LEU A 18 16.66 4.71 -6.35
CA LEU A 18 16.14 3.35 -6.45
C LEU A 18 16.24 2.79 -7.89
N LYS A 19 17.07 1.76 -8.08
CA LYS A 19 17.18 1.01 -9.34
C LYS A 19 16.06 -0.03 -9.49
N THR A 20 15.76 -0.44 -10.72
CA THR A 20 14.75 -1.47 -11.04
C THR A 20 14.96 -2.79 -10.31
N ASN A 21 16.21 -3.25 -10.20
CA ASN A 21 16.53 -4.47 -9.44
C ASN A 21 16.15 -4.36 -7.96
N ASN A 22 16.26 -3.17 -7.37
CA ASN A 22 15.88 -2.92 -5.98
C ASN A 22 14.36 -2.97 -5.81
N VAL A 23 13.59 -2.54 -6.82
CA VAL A 23 12.13 -2.62 -6.84
C VAL A 23 11.66 -4.07 -6.83
N THR A 24 12.25 -4.92 -7.69
CA THR A 24 11.90 -6.34 -7.75
C THR A 24 12.23 -7.04 -6.43
N ALA A 25 13.42 -6.80 -5.87
CA ALA A 25 13.82 -7.35 -4.58
C ALA A 25 12.88 -6.90 -3.44
N LEU A 26 12.48 -5.62 -3.43
CA LEU A 26 11.53 -5.08 -2.47
C LEU A 26 10.17 -5.78 -2.55
N LEU A 27 9.63 -5.96 -3.75
CA LEU A 27 8.36 -6.67 -3.94
C LEU A 27 8.47 -8.12 -3.45
N HIS A 28 9.50 -8.85 -3.85
CA HIS A 28 9.72 -10.23 -3.36
C HIS A 28 9.80 -10.30 -1.84
N LEU A 29 10.45 -9.33 -1.20
CA LEU A 29 10.55 -9.25 0.24
C LEU A 29 9.18 -9.02 0.90
N LEU A 30 8.41 -8.06 0.40
CA LEU A 30 7.06 -7.79 0.87
C LEU A 30 6.18 -9.04 0.75
N PHE A 31 6.22 -9.73 -0.40
CA PHE A 31 5.48 -10.98 -0.61
C PHE A 31 5.91 -12.10 0.35
N THR A 32 7.19 -12.21 0.64
CA THR A 32 7.75 -13.24 1.53
C THR A 32 7.33 -13.01 2.98
N LEU A 33 7.37 -11.75 3.43
CA LEU A 33 7.12 -11.40 4.83
C LEU A 33 5.65 -11.12 5.12
N ARG A 34 4.79 -10.99 4.10
CA ARG A 34 3.40 -10.51 4.25
C ARG A 34 2.57 -11.19 5.34
N ARG A 35 2.77 -12.50 5.57
CA ARG A 35 2.04 -13.29 6.58
C ARG A 35 2.61 -13.17 7.99
N LYS A 36 3.82 -12.62 8.16
CA LYS A 36 4.52 -12.51 9.45
C LYS A 36 4.53 -11.08 10.01
N VAL A 37 4.26 -10.09 9.16
CA VAL A 37 4.33 -8.68 9.54
C VAL A 37 3.07 -8.30 10.31
N GLU A 38 3.26 -7.91 11.57
CA GLU A 38 2.21 -7.29 12.39
C GLU A 38 2.35 -5.76 12.42
N GLN A 39 3.57 -5.25 12.24
CA GLN A 39 3.87 -3.82 12.23
C GLN A 39 4.68 -3.44 11.01
N LEU A 40 4.17 -2.47 10.24
CA LEU A 40 4.76 -2.04 8.99
C LEU A 40 5.05 -0.53 9.01
N PHE A 41 6.31 -0.18 8.76
CA PHE A 41 6.77 1.20 8.62
C PHE A 41 7.30 1.40 7.20
N ILE A 42 6.62 2.22 6.41
CA ILE A 42 6.91 2.38 4.97
C ILE A 42 6.79 3.82 4.51
N ASP A 43 7.59 4.18 3.51
CA ASP A 43 7.46 5.48 2.84
C ASP A 43 6.26 5.51 1.87
N SER A 44 5.70 6.70 1.65
CA SER A 44 4.57 6.92 0.74
C SER A 44 4.76 6.39 -0.69
N PRO A 45 5.96 6.43 -1.31
CA PRO A 45 6.16 5.83 -2.63
C PRO A 45 6.13 4.30 -2.61
N ILE A 46 6.51 3.66 -1.48
CA ILE A 46 6.48 2.20 -1.34
C ILE A 46 5.06 1.70 -1.29
N ILE A 47 4.20 2.35 -0.49
CA ILE A 47 2.79 1.95 -0.41
C ILE A 47 2.08 2.17 -1.74
N GLU A 48 2.40 3.25 -2.47
CA GLU A 48 1.87 3.45 -3.82
C GLU A 48 2.28 2.32 -4.75
N LEU A 49 3.57 1.97 -4.77
CA LEU A 49 4.08 0.88 -5.59
C LEU A 49 3.38 -0.45 -5.27
N LEU A 50 3.20 -0.76 -3.97
CA LEU A 50 2.53 -1.98 -3.54
C LEU A 50 1.06 -2.00 -3.99
N VAL A 51 0.33 -0.91 -3.77
CA VAL A 51 -1.07 -0.79 -4.17
C VAL A 51 -1.22 -0.87 -5.70
N ALA A 52 -0.31 -0.23 -6.45
CA ALA A 52 -0.27 -0.34 -7.91
C ALA A 52 -0.03 -1.77 -8.38
N GLN A 53 0.84 -2.52 -7.68
CA GLN A 53 1.09 -3.92 -7.99
C GLN A 53 -0.13 -4.79 -7.69
N ILE A 54 -0.85 -4.56 -6.59
CA ILE A 54 -2.11 -5.26 -6.29
C ILE A 54 -3.14 -5.02 -7.40
N ASN A 55 -3.31 -3.76 -7.82
CA ASN A 55 -4.23 -3.42 -8.92
C ASN A 55 -3.84 -4.14 -10.23
N LYS A 56 -2.54 -4.18 -10.56
CA LYS A 56 -2.04 -4.87 -11.74
C LYS A 56 -2.42 -6.35 -11.73
N GLU A 57 -2.26 -7.03 -10.58
CA GLU A 57 -2.65 -8.43 -10.45
C GLU A 57 -4.16 -8.63 -10.58
N GLN A 58 -4.99 -7.73 -10.02
CA GLN A 58 -6.44 -7.79 -10.20
C GLN A 58 -6.84 -7.67 -11.69
N ILE A 59 -6.21 -6.76 -12.43
CA ILE A 59 -6.45 -6.60 -13.87
C ILE A 59 -6.04 -7.86 -14.64
N ASN A 60 -4.88 -8.45 -14.31
CA ASN A 60 -4.42 -9.70 -14.94
C ASN A 60 -5.44 -10.82 -14.75
N ILE A 61 -5.93 -11.01 -13.52
CA ILE A 61 -6.97 -12.01 -13.19
C ILE A 61 -8.22 -11.77 -14.04
N LEU A 62 -8.68 -10.52 -14.15
CA LEU A 62 -9.84 -10.17 -14.98
C LEU A 62 -9.61 -10.46 -16.47
N ILE A 63 -8.43 -10.16 -16.99
CA ILE A 63 -8.06 -10.47 -18.38
C ILE A 63 -8.09 -11.99 -18.62
N GLU A 64 -7.58 -12.78 -17.68
CA GLU A 64 -7.61 -14.24 -17.76
C GLU A 64 -9.05 -14.76 -17.73
N MET A 65 -9.91 -14.24 -16.84
CA MET A 65 -11.34 -14.60 -16.79
C MET A 65 -12.07 -14.29 -18.12
N VAL A 66 -11.85 -13.10 -18.67
CA VAL A 66 -12.42 -12.72 -19.98
C VAL A 66 -11.88 -13.61 -21.09
N SER A 67 -10.60 -13.96 -21.05
CA SER A 67 -9.98 -14.84 -22.04
C SER A 67 -10.54 -16.27 -21.97
N LEU A 68 -10.74 -16.82 -20.78
CA LEU A 68 -11.33 -18.13 -20.55
C LEU A 68 -12.79 -18.19 -21.00
N SER A 69 -13.60 -17.18 -20.64
CA SER A 69 -15.01 -17.12 -21.05
C SER A 69 -15.17 -17.05 -22.57
N ARG A 70 -14.31 -16.32 -23.28
CA ARG A 70 -14.29 -16.28 -24.75
C ARG A 70 -13.88 -17.63 -25.37
N LYS A 71 -12.85 -18.29 -24.82
CA LYS A 71 -12.41 -19.62 -25.30
C LYS A 71 -13.50 -20.69 -25.12
N VAL A 72 -14.21 -20.70 -23.99
CA VAL A 72 -15.33 -21.63 -23.74
C VAL A 72 -16.48 -21.42 -24.73
N ASN A 73 -16.74 -20.17 -25.15
CA ASN A 73 -17.76 -19.87 -26.14
C ASN A 73 -17.37 -20.26 -27.58
N CYS A 74 -16.07 -20.26 -27.92
CA CYS A 74 -15.59 -20.70 -29.24
C CYS A 74 -15.63 -22.22 -29.45
N CYS A 75 -15.68 -23.03 -28.38
CA CYS A 75 -15.71 -24.49 -28.46
C CYS A 75 -17.11 -25.10 -28.54
N ARG A 76 -18.19 -24.29 -28.63
CA ARG A 76 -19.59 -24.76 -28.77
C ARG A 76 -19.95 -25.28 -30.18
N GLY A 77 -18.98 -25.84 -30.91
CA GLY A 77 -19.16 -26.45 -32.23
C GLY A 77 -19.22 -27.98 -32.25
N ALA A 78 -18.96 -28.67 -31.13
CA ALA A 78 -19.00 -30.13 -31.11
C ALA A 78 -19.61 -30.68 -29.82
N THR A 79 -20.55 -31.62 -29.99
CA THR A 79 -21.10 -32.58 -29.02
C THR A 79 -22.12 -32.10 -27.96
N ARG A 80 -23.39 -32.18 -28.39
CA ARG A 80 -24.58 -32.81 -27.77
C ARG A 80 -24.44 -33.40 -26.35
N ASN A 81 -25.36 -32.99 -25.48
CA ASN A 81 -25.85 -33.69 -24.28
C ASN A 81 -24.81 -34.15 -23.22
N GLN A 82 -24.36 -33.20 -22.40
CA GLN A 82 -24.09 -33.50 -20.98
C GLN A 82 -24.73 -32.40 -20.13
N GLN A 83 -25.53 -32.82 -19.15
CA GLN A 83 -26.02 -31.96 -18.07
C GLN A 83 -24.87 -31.06 -17.61
N LEU A 84 -25.04 -29.75 -17.78
CA LEU A 84 -24.18 -28.71 -17.22
C LEU A 84 -24.32 -28.77 -15.70
N LYS A 85 -23.72 -29.79 -15.07
CA LYS A 85 -23.15 -29.61 -13.74
C LYS A 85 -22.13 -28.51 -13.94
N LEU A 86 -22.51 -27.30 -13.57
CA LEU A 86 -21.59 -26.21 -13.26
C LEU A 86 -20.65 -26.76 -12.18
N THR A 87 -19.65 -27.53 -12.59
CA THR A 87 -18.51 -27.82 -11.76
C THR A 87 -17.92 -26.44 -11.49
N PRO A 88 -17.88 -25.99 -10.23
CA PRO A 88 -17.41 -24.66 -9.91
C PRO A 88 -16.01 -24.56 -10.49
N LEU A 89 -15.85 -23.69 -11.49
CA LEU A 89 -14.56 -23.31 -12.07
C LEU A 89 -13.59 -23.20 -10.91
N HIS A 90 -12.66 -24.15 -10.83
CA HIS A 90 -11.77 -24.27 -9.71
C HIS A 90 -11.00 -22.96 -9.56
N ARG A 91 -11.40 -22.19 -8.55
CA ARG A 91 -10.56 -21.30 -7.77
C ARG A 91 -9.70 -20.29 -8.56
N ILE A 92 -10.29 -19.46 -9.42
CA ILE A 92 -9.68 -18.15 -9.73
C ILE A 92 -10.14 -17.18 -8.64
N TYR A 93 -9.67 -17.41 -7.40
CA TYR A 93 -10.05 -16.58 -6.27
C TYR A 93 -9.23 -15.29 -6.33
N PHE A 94 -9.93 -14.14 -6.33
CA PHE A 94 -9.39 -12.97 -5.63
C PHE A 94 -8.85 -13.44 -4.28
N PRO A 95 -7.69 -12.96 -3.83
CA PRO A 95 -7.06 -13.52 -2.66
C PRO A 95 -8.06 -13.57 -1.49
N ASP A 96 -8.30 -14.77 -0.96
CA ASP A 96 -9.27 -15.02 0.13
C ASP A 96 -8.94 -14.23 1.41
N THR A 97 -7.72 -13.67 1.45
CA THR A 97 -7.17 -12.90 2.55
C THR A 97 -6.49 -11.64 2.01
N PRO A 98 -6.47 -10.52 2.77
CA PRO A 98 -5.68 -9.35 2.42
C PRO A 98 -4.21 -9.67 2.24
N PHE A 99 -3.47 -8.76 1.60
CA PHE A 99 -2.04 -8.89 1.39
C PHE A 99 -1.29 -9.09 2.71
N PHE A 100 -1.58 -8.27 3.74
CA PHE A 100 -1.06 -8.42 5.09
C PHE A 100 -2.17 -8.88 6.06
N PRO A 101 -2.39 -10.19 6.21
CA PRO A 101 -3.48 -10.72 7.05
C PRO A 101 -3.31 -10.48 8.54
N ASN A 102 -2.09 -10.28 9.03
CA ASN A 102 -1.81 -10.14 10.46
C ASN A 102 -1.44 -8.69 10.85
N LEU A 103 -1.63 -7.73 9.94
CA LEU A 103 -1.19 -6.35 10.16
C LEU A 103 -2.08 -5.65 11.19
N LYS A 104 -1.45 -5.21 12.27
CA LYS A 104 -2.08 -4.46 13.36
C LYS A 104 -1.68 -2.99 13.37
N LYS A 105 -0.46 -2.66 12.92
CA LYS A 105 0.04 -1.29 12.90
C LYS A 105 0.64 -0.92 11.55
N LEU A 106 0.14 0.15 10.96
CA LEU A 106 0.65 0.72 9.71
C LEU A 106 1.11 2.15 9.94
N SER A 107 2.39 2.42 9.73
CA SER A 107 2.97 3.76 9.75
C SER A 107 3.47 4.14 8.37
N ILE A 108 2.88 5.17 7.79
CA ILE A 108 3.26 5.71 6.49
C ILE A 108 3.99 7.03 6.68
N ILE A 109 5.21 7.12 6.17
CA ILE A 109 6.03 8.34 6.22
C ILE A 109 5.97 9.02 4.84
N SER A 110 5.64 10.31 4.79
CA SER A 110 5.64 11.08 3.55
C SER A 110 6.40 12.39 3.72
N LYS A 111 7.27 12.73 2.76
CA LYS A 111 7.83 14.08 2.66
C LYS A 111 6.78 15.03 2.07
N ALA A 112 6.88 16.32 2.38
CA ALA A 112 5.95 17.33 1.88
C ALA A 112 5.90 17.42 0.33
N ASN A 113 7.01 17.17 -0.36
CA ASN A 113 7.08 17.13 -1.83
C ASN A 113 6.60 15.81 -2.45
N GLN A 114 6.22 14.83 -1.62
CA GLN A 114 5.84 13.47 -2.03
C GLN A 114 4.36 13.15 -1.74
N LEU A 115 3.58 14.10 -1.23
CA LEU A 115 2.16 13.86 -0.86
C LEU A 115 1.28 13.43 -2.04
N GLN A 116 1.68 13.70 -3.29
CA GLN A 116 0.97 13.20 -4.46
C GLN A 116 0.80 11.67 -4.44
N HIS A 117 1.77 10.95 -3.87
CA HIS A 117 1.73 9.50 -3.79
C HIS A 117 0.52 9.00 -3.00
N LEU A 118 0.22 9.68 -1.88
CA LEU A 118 -0.94 9.37 -1.05
C LEU A 118 -2.26 9.55 -1.79
N SER A 119 -2.36 10.58 -2.64
CA SER A 119 -3.59 10.85 -3.39
C SER A 119 -3.83 9.91 -4.56
N ARG A 120 -2.78 9.23 -5.04
CA ARG A 120 -2.88 8.24 -6.12
C ARG A 120 -3.42 6.91 -5.63
N LEU A 121 -3.27 6.60 -4.34
CA LEU A 121 -3.81 5.37 -3.74
C LEU A 121 -5.31 5.20 -4.05
N LEU A 122 -6.10 6.26 -3.85
CA LEU A 122 -7.52 6.28 -4.21
C LEU A 122 -7.76 6.04 -5.72
N GLY A 123 -6.84 6.49 -6.57
CA GLY A 123 -6.94 6.35 -8.02
C GLY A 123 -6.66 4.95 -8.55
N TYR A 124 -6.01 4.08 -7.78
CA TYR A 124 -5.80 2.69 -8.16
C TYR A 124 -7.05 1.82 -7.98
N ALA A 125 -8.12 2.35 -7.36
CA ALA A 125 -9.36 1.62 -7.09
C ALA A 125 -9.16 0.29 -6.32
N VAL A 126 -8.09 0.20 -5.53
CA VAL A 126 -7.80 -0.93 -4.64
C VAL A 126 -8.38 -0.61 -3.27
N SER A 127 -9.35 -1.43 -2.82
CA SER A 127 -9.88 -1.35 -1.46
C SER A 127 -8.78 -1.65 -0.43
N VAL A 128 -8.86 -1.00 0.73
CA VAL A 128 -7.98 -1.28 1.87
C VAL A 128 -8.13 -2.70 2.39
N ASP A 129 -9.29 -3.32 2.20
CA ASP A 129 -9.55 -4.72 2.59
C ASP A 129 -8.71 -5.73 1.81
N LEU A 130 -8.13 -5.32 0.67
CA LEU A 130 -7.17 -6.14 -0.07
C LEU A 130 -5.76 -6.02 0.50
N LEU A 131 -5.51 -5.02 1.35
CA LEU A 131 -4.22 -4.76 1.95
C LEU A 131 -4.15 -5.27 3.40
N TYR A 132 -5.18 -5.03 4.20
CA TYR A 132 -5.27 -5.47 5.60
C TYR A 132 -6.73 -5.56 6.08
N HIS A 133 -6.97 -6.22 7.21
CA HIS A 133 -8.29 -6.22 7.85
C HIS A 133 -8.49 -4.95 8.68
N VAL A 134 -9.42 -4.06 8.29
CA VAL A 134 -9.69 -2.78 9.00
C VAL A 134 -10.09 -3.03 10.46
N GLU A 135 -10.83 -4.10 10.74
CA GLU A 135 -11.27 -4.46 12.10
C GLU A 135 -10.12 -4.84 13.02
N GLN A 136 -9.06 -5.47 12.48
CA GLN A 136 -7.91 -5.96 13.25
C GLN A 136 -6.80 -4.92 13.41
N MET A 137 -6.96 -3.74 12.81
CA MET A 137 -6.01 -2.65 12.96
C MET A 137 -6.08 -2.06 14.36
N ASP A 138 -4.93 -1.95 15.02
CA ASP A 138 -4.74 -1.20 16.25
C ASP A 138 -4.41 0.27 15.95
N LEU A 139 -3.61 0.51 14.89
CA LEU A 139 -3.05 1.82 14.61
C LEU A 139 -2.77 2.04 13.11
N LEU A 140 -3.27 3.15 12.57
CA LEU A 140 -2.82 3.70 11.29
C LEU A 140 -2.27 5.11 11.51
N CYS A 141 -0.97 5.30 11.30
CA CYS A 141 -0.30 6.57 11.48
C CYS A 141 0.24 7.12 10.16
N LEU A 142 -0.16 8.34 9.79
CA LEU A 142 0.46 9.11 8.72
C LEU A 142 1.40 10.16 9.30
N LYS A 143 2.71 10.00 9.07
CA LYS A 143 3.75 10.95 9.49
C LYS A 143 4.22 11.79 8.30
N ILE A 144 3.98 13.10 8.36
CA ILE A 144 4.35 14.03 7.31
C ILE A 144 5.59 14.80 7.73
N LEU A 145 6.68 14.60 7.00
CA LEU A 145 7.94 15.28 7.20
C LEU A 145 7.92 16.61 6.47
N ILE A 146 7.87 17.66 7.28
CA ILE A 146 7.80 19.06 6.92
C ILE A 146 9.23 19.62 6.84
N GLY A 147 9.67 20.01 5.65
CA GLY A 147 10.85 20.87 5.49
C GLY A 147 10.56 22.33 5.82
N ASN A 148 11.58 23.18 5.87
CA ASN A 148 11.50 24.63 6.17
C ASN A 148 10.62 25.46 5.21
N ILE A 149 9.99 24.84 4.21
CA ILE A 149 9.29 25.47 3.08
C ILE A 149 7.82 25.81 3.43
N TRP A 150 7.34 25.46 4.63
CA TRP A 150 5.96 25.73 5.08
C TRP A 150 5.58 27.21 5.22
N ALA A 151 6.54 28.14 5.05
CA ALA A 151 6.29 29.58 5.05
C ALA A 151 5.62 30.12 3.77
N ARG A 152 5.36 29.31 2.74
CA ARG A 152 4.71 29.76 1.48
C ARG A 152 3.27 29.21 1.33
N PRO A 153 2.36 29.94 0.66
CA PRO A 153 0.91 29.67 0.68
C PRO A 153 0.50 28.54 -0.28
N THR A 154 1.07 27.35 -0.14
CA THR A 154 0.64 26.13 -0.86
C THR A 154 -0.24 25.21 0.00
N LYS A 155 -0.87 25.76 1.04
CA LYS A 155 -1.69 25.02 2.02
C LYS A 155 -2.83 24.21 1.36
N PHE A 156 -3.50 24.76 0.35
CA PHE A 156 -4.68 24.13 -0.28
C PHE A 156 -4.37 22.80 -0.98
N ARG A 157 -3.20 22.67 -1.62
CA ARG A 157 -2.82 21.43 -2.33
C ARG A 157 -2.48 20.29 -1.36
N LEU A 158 -1.89 20.62 -0.20
CA LEU A 158 -1.55 19.64 0.83
C LEU A 158 -2.83 18.98 1.38
N PHE A 159 -3.85 19.77 1.73
CA PHE A 159 -5.12 19.25 2.24
C PHE A 159 -5.80 18.29 1.26
N LYS A 160 -5.78 18.58 -0.05
CA LYS A 160 -6.36 17.67 -1.06
C LYS A 160 -5.74 16.27 -1.00
N HIS A 161 -4.42 16.17 -0.87
CA HIS A 161 -3.75 14.88 -0.84
C HIS A 161 -4.08 14.09 0.44
N LEU A 162 -4.18 14.79 1.56
CA LEU A 162 -4.51 14.20 2.86
C LEU A 162 -5.98 13.77 2.93
N THR A 163 -6.91 14.58 2.43
CA THR A 163 -8.32 14.20 2.34
C THR A 163 -8.50 12.95 1.48
N ARG A 164 -7.85 12.86 0.32
CA ARG A 164 -7.91 11.66 -0.52
C ARG A 164 -7.32 10.43 0.15
N PHE A 165 -6.23 10.60 0.89
CA PHE A 165 -5.64 9.51 1.67
C PHE A 165 -6.58 9.04 2.78
N ARG A 166 -7.21 9.97 3.49
CA ARG A 166 -8.20 9.69 4.52
C ARG A 166 -9.40 8.91 3.97
N GLN A 167 -9.87 9.30 2.78
CA GLN A 167 -10.92 8.58 2.06
C GLN A 167 -10.49 7.17 1.68
N TRP A 168 -9.30 7.01 1.10
CA TRP A 168 -8.79 5.69 0.72
C TRP A 168 -8.59 4.78 1.93
N THR A 169 -8.05 5.31 3.04
CA THR A 169 -7.84 4.54 4.28
C THR A 169 -9.11 4.22 5.06
N GLU A 170 -10.27 4.70 4.59
CA GLU A 170 -11.54 4.62 5.33
C GLU A 170 -11.38 5.09 6.78
N ALA A 171 -10.67 6.20 6.98
CA ALA A 171 -10.26 6.63 8.32
C ALA A 171 -11.45 6.85 9.29
N ASP A 172 -12.65 7.07 8.75
CA ASP A 172 -13.87 7.18 9.55
C ASP A 172 -14.23 5.86 10.24
N MET A 173 -13.92 4.71 9.64
CA MET A 173 -14.06 3.36 10.24
C MET A 173 -12.96 3.06 11.28
N LEU A 174 -11.79 3.67 11.11
CA LEU A 174 -10.69 3.54 12.06
C LEU A 174 -10.91 4.38 13.33
N GLY A 175 -11.61 5.52 13.22
CA GLY A 175 -11.90 6.41 14.34
C GLY A 175 -10.61 6.88 15.03
N GLU A 176 -10.52 6.67 16.34
CA GLU A 176 -9.34 7.05 17.15
C GLU A 176 -8.07 6.26 16.80
N ARG A 177 -8.17 5.18 16.02
CA ARG A 177 -7.01 4.38 15.58
C ARG A 177 -6.23 5.05 14.44
N TYR A 178 -6.81 6.08 13.82
CA TYR A 178 -6.16 6.87 12.78
C TYR A 178 -5.49 8.12 13.36
N PHE A 179 -4.18 8.27 13.13
CA PHE A 179 -3.41 9.43 13.58
C PHE A 179 -2.67 10.10 12.43
N GLN A 180 -2.72 11.42 12.38
CA GLN A 180 -1.96 12.22 11.43
C GLN A 180 -0.99 13.15 12.18
N GLN A 181 0.31 12.95 11.98
CA GLN A 181 1.37 13.71 12.64
C GLN A 181 2.17 14.55 11.64
N PHE A 182 2.41 15.80 11.99
CA PHE A 182 3.23 16.73 11.23
C PHE A 182 4.56 16.98 11.96
N THR A 183 5.67 16.56 11.37
CA THR A 183 6.99 16.67 12.00
C THR A 183 7.87 17.64 11.24
N THR A 184 8.41 18.65 11.92
CA THR A 184 9.40 19.56 11.31
C THR A 184 10.78 18.92 11.31
N MET A 185 11.46 18.94 10.16
CA MET A 185 12.88 18.61 10.05
C MET A 185 13.71 19.73 10.69
N ARG A 186 13.73 19.81 12.02
CA ARG A 186 14.70 20.68 12.70
C ARG A 186 16.10 20.09 12.44
N LYS A 187 16.97 20.84 11.78
CA LYS A 187 18.43 20.58 11.84
C LYS A 187 18.78 20.48 13.33
N ARG A 188 19.18 19.30 13.82
CA ARG A 188 19.93 19.23 15.08
C ARG A 188 21.20 20.04 14.84
N SER A 189 21.23 21.31 15.24
CA SER A 189 22.49 21.99 15.48
C SER A 189 23.13 21.26 16.65
N ARG A 190 24.07 20.36 16.36
CA ARG A 190 25.07 19.97 17.35
C ARG A 190 25.87 21.24 17.65
N ASN A 191 25.39 22.05 18.59
CA ASN A 191 26.28 22.93 19.33
C ASN A 191 27.09 22.00 20.23
N LEU A 192 28.18 21.48 19.69
CA LEU A 192 29.34 21.11 20.49
C LEU A 192 29.90 22.43 21.03
N SER A 193 29.34 22.88 22.15
CA SER A 193 30.05 23.78 23.04
C SER A 193 31.24 22.99 23.58
N TYR A 194 32.39 23.16 22.93
CA TYR A 194 33.67 22.88 23.56
C TYR A 194 33.79 23.86 24.73
N CYS A 195 33.56 23.37 25.95
CA CYS A 195 34.11 23.96 27.15
C CYS A 195 35.42 23.24 27.44
N LEU A 196 36.53 23.89 27.09
CA LEU A 196 37.81 23.81 27.78
C LEU A 196 38.39 25.23 27.80
#